data_AF-A0A4W5RAZ1-F1
#
_entry.id   AF-A0A4W5RAZ1-F1
#
_cell.length_a   1.000
_cell.length_b   1.000
_cell.length_c   1.000
_cell.angle_alpha   90.00
_cell.angle_beta   90.00
_cell.angle_gamma   90.00
#
_symmetry.space_group_name_H-M   'P 1'
#
loop_
_entity.id
_entity.type
_entity.pdbx_description
1 polymer ?
#
loop_
_entity_poly.entity_id
_entity_poly.type
_entity_poly.pdbx_seq_one_letter_code
_entity_poly.pdbx_strand_id
1 'polypeptide(L)'
;MTDCGFEKEFVDAHNDYRRKHGAPPLALSRDLCNSAQKWADHLLSIKSLKHSSTNHGENLYYAYSSTPTKPDGKDAVDSWYSEIKDYHFNKPGFSSGTGHFTQVVWKDCSEVGVGLATDGQTNFVVGQYHPAGNMCNADYFEKNVLPLGSSTSSAPKCSPTAGGGGGLIVPQSKIARSSSPAYKAPPQANGTDLGQFHRDFLRACNNQRMAHGAPALTLDPALSQGAQAWAETLLGEPVLKNSSSPHGENIWAKTGSAGITATGQEVVDAWYKQEENYDFSKPGHQAKTGQFTQLVWRSSKEVGVGIANGGTGMLTVVAHFKPAGNISNPGYHAQNVMPKGSKVTDKPVEVVTSGMQALAVNSLSANELGQFGQALLKSLNQYRSQHGALPLVLSPALTREAQDWAAHLVSINTLMNSGKGHGENIFYCSGSSTATPTGSDVAESWYNEIEKYNFLSPGFQSGAGNFTQMVWKSSKQVGVGLATNGRGTFIAVAFYDPAGNITNPGYFHDNVKTKGSTF
;
A
#
# COMPACT_ATOMS: atom_id res chain seq x y z
N MET A 1 14.86 27.97 -0.24
CA MET A 1 15.68 27.65 0.95
C MET A 1 15.39 28.69 2.00
N THR A 2 14.96 28.23 3.17
CA THR A 2 14.88 29.01 4.41
C THR A 2 16.23 29.64 4.75
N ASP A 3 16.21 30.85 5.29
CA ASP A 3 17.41 31.48 5.84
C ASP A 3 17.70 30.93 7.26
N CYS A 4 18.93 31.14 7.73
CA CYS A 4 19.38 30.65 9.05
C CYS A 4 18.57 31.21 10.22
N GLY A 5 17.88 32.35 10.04
CA GLY A 5 17.03 32.95 11.06
C GLY A 5 15.73 32.16 11.23
N PHE A 6 15.05 31.87 10.12
CA PHE A 6 13.80 31.11 10.12
C PHE A 6 13.95 29.70 10.73
N GLU A 7 15.01 28.98 10.35
CA GLU A 7 15.28 27.63 10.87
C GLU A 7 15.53 27.64 12.38
N LYS A 8 16.20 28.69 12.87
CA LYS A 8 16.48 28.89 14.29
C LYS A 8 15.22 29.21 15.08
N GLU A 9 14.40 30.14 14.60
CA GLU A 9 13.11 30.48 15.22
C GLU A 9 12.18 29.27 15.31
N PHE A 10 12.15 28.44 14.25
CA PHE A 10 11.35 27.22 14.21
C PHE A 10 11.76 26.21 15.29
N VAL A 11 13.06 25.90 15.40
CA VAL A 11 13.55 24.92 16.40
C VAL A 11 13.49 25.48 17.83
N ASP A 12 13.71 26.78 18.02
CA ASP A 12 13.59 27.44 19.32
C ASP A 12 12.14 27.41 19.82
N ALA A 13 11.16 27.70 18.95
CA ALA A 13 9.74 27.60 19.29
C ALA A 13 9.34 26.18 19.71
N HIS A 14 9.81 25.15 18.99
CA HIS A 14 9.62 23.75 19.40
C HIS A 14 10.19 23.49 20.80
N ASN A 15 11.43 23.92 21.05
CA ASN A 15 12.12 23.68 22.29
C ASN A 15 11.51 24.43 23.47
N ASP A 16 10.93 25.61 23.25
CA ASP A 16 10.17 26.35 24.25
C ASP A 16 8.88 25.63 24.66
N TYR A 17 8.15 25.05 23.70
CA TYR A 17 6.97 24.25 24.02
C TYR A 17 7.32 22.91 24.66
N ARG A 18 8.28 22.17 24.10
CA ARG A 18 8.74 20.89 24.65
C ARG A 18 9.22 20.99 26.10
N ARG A 19 9.90 22.08 26.45
CA ARG A 19 10.29 22.38 27.83
C ARG A 19 9.10 22.46 28.79
N LYS A 20 7.96 23.02 28.38
CA LYS A 20 6.74 23.10 29.20
C LYS A 20 6.13 21.72 29.49
N HIS A 21 6.44 20.74 28.65
CA HIS A 21 5.97 19.36 28.73
C HIS A 21 7.04 18.38 29.25
N GLY A 22 8.20 18.86 29.71
CA GLY A 22 9.27 17.97 30.17
C GLY A 22 9.89 17.11 29.07
N ALA A 23 9.70 17.46 27.80
CA ALA A 23 10.29 16.78 26.66
C ALA A 23 11.71 17.33 26.38
N PRO A 24 12.70 16.47 26.07
CA PRO A 24 14.06 16.91 25.69
C PRO A 24 14.04 17.84 24.45
N PRO A 25 14.98 18.79 24.33
CA PRO A 25 15.04 19.67 23.16
C PRO A 25 15.39 18.89 21.89
N LEU A 26 14.83 19.32 20.76
CA LEU A 26 15.16 18.86 19.40
C LEU A 26 16.42 19.57 18.89
N ALA A 27 17.24 18.80 18.18
CA ALA A 27 18.32 19.32 17.36
C ALA A 27 17.84 19.62 15.93
N LEU A 28 18.29 20.71 15.34
CA LEU A 28 18.02 20.99 13.93
C LEU A 28 18.87 20.06 13.04
N SER A 29 18.23 19.30 12.15
CA SER A 29 18.90 18.41 11.20
C SER A 29 18.88 18.98 9.79
N ARG A 30 20.07 19.13 9.20
CA ARG A 30 20.18 19.69 7.84
C ARG A 30 19.56 18.79 6.78
N ASP A 31 19.64 17.48 6.97
CA ASP A 31 19.04 16.51 6.04
C ASP A 31 17.51 16.58 6.09
N LEU A 32 16.94 16.72 7.28
CA LEU A 32 15.50 16.97 7.45
C LEU A 32 15.09 18.32 6.85
N CYS A 33 15.87 19.40 7.02
CA CYS A 33 15.57 20.68 6.38
C CYS A 33 15.58 20.59 4.85
N ASN A 34 16.55 19.88 4.28
CA ASN A 34 16.63 19.69 2.83
C ASN A 34 15.43 18.88 2.30
N SER A 35 15.01 17.84 3.04
CA SER A 35 13.83 17.04 2.72
C SER A 35 12.54 17.84 2.82
N ALA A 36 12.34 18.53 3.95
CA ALA A 36 11.18 19.38 4.20
C ALA A 36 11.08 20.54 3.20
N GLN A 37 12.21 21.14 2.79
CA GLN A 37 12.22 22.19 1.77
C GLN A 37 11.75 21.69 0.40
N LYS A 38 12.26 20.54 -0.05
CA LYS A 38 11.79 19.93 -1.31
C LYS A 38 10.29 19.67 -1.28
N TRP A 39 9.78 19.25 -0.12
CA TRP A 39 8.37 19.01 0.05
C TRP A 39 7.55 20.30 0.08
N ALA A 40 8.01 21.34 0.79
CA ALA A 40 7.36 22.65 0.79
C ALA A 40 7.25 23.22 -0.63
N ASP A 41 8.33 23.13 -1.42
CA ASP A 41 8.35 23.56 -2.82
C ASP A 41 7.31 22.78 -3.66
N HIS A 42 7.19 21.47 -3.41
CA HIS A 42 6.16 20.65 -4.04
C HIS A 42 4.74 21.09 -3.65
N LEU A 43 4.47 21.30 -2.36
CA LEU A 43 3.15 21.76 -1.89
C LEU A 43 2.76 23.11 -2.49
N LEU A 44 3.73 24.04 -2.61
CA LEU A 44 3.51 25.30 -3.29
C LEU A 44 3.19 25.11 -4.78
N SER A 45 3.83 24.15 -5.46
CA SER A 45 3.56 23.87 -6.88
C SER A 45 2.17 23.30 -7.14
N ILE A 46 1.63 22.50 -6.20
CA ILE A 46 0.31 21.87 -6.34
C ILE A 46 -0.81 22.64 -5.60
N LYS A 47 -0.44 23.66 -4.81
CA LYS A 47 -1.35 24.49 -4.00
C LYS A 47 -2.29 23.68 -3.11
N SER A 48 -1.78 22.62 -2.49
CA SER A 48 -2.57 21.71 -1.67
C SER A 48 -1.74 21.13 -0.53
N LEU A 49 -2.34 20.96 0.64
CA LEU A 49 -1.73 20.29 1.79
C LEU A 49 -1.79 18.78 1.60
N LYS A 50 -0.62 18.14 1.54
CA LYS A 50 -0.50 16.68 1.47
C LYS A 50 0.78 16.24 2.18
N HIS A 51 0.70 15.18 2.97
CA HIS A 51 1.89 14.62 3.60
C HIS A 51 2.86 14.00 2.59
N SER A 52 4.16 14.08 2.88
CA SER A 52 5.21 13.45 2.09
C SER A 52 5.17 11.93 2.21
N SER A 53 5.89 11.24 1.32
CA SER A 53 6.06 9.79 1.37
C SER A 53 7.29 9.37 2.19
N THR A 54 7.83 10.26 3.02
CA THR A 54 9.00 9.96 3.86
C THR A 54 8.59 9.23 5.13
N ASN A 55 9.56 8.62 5.81
CA ASN A 55 9.33 7.93 7.10
C ASN A 55 9.52 8.87 8.31
N HIS A 56 9.65 10.18 8.09
CA HIS A 56 9.75 11.17 9.16
C HIS A 56 8.36 11.47 9.71
N GLY A 57 8.28 11.83 10.99
CA GLY A 57 7.08 12.51 11.48
C GLY A 57 6.91 13.80 10.69
N GLU A 58 5.68 14.27 10.45
CA GLU A 58 5.49 15.45 9.61
C GLU A 58 4.30 16.30 10.05
N ASN A 59 4.55 17.59 10.21
CA ASN A 59 3.52 18.60 10.37
C ASN A 59 3.52 19.55 9.17
N LEU A 60 2.33 19.94 8.72
CA LEU A 60 2.15 20.85 7.60
C LEU A 60 1.38 22.09 8.02
N TYR A 61 1.76 23.22 7.46
CA TYR A 61 1.10 24.50 7.70
C TYR A 61 0.88 25.22 6.37
N TYR A 62 -0.28 25.85 6.25
CA TYR A 62 -0.70 26.63 5.11
C TYR A 62 -1.24 27.98 5.56
N ALA A 63 -0.82 29.05 4.88
CA ALA A 63 -1.40 30.36 5.03
C ALA A 63 -1.58 31.04 3.68
N TYR A 64 -2.66 31.81 3.54
CA TYR A 64 -2.92 32.65 2.38
C TYR A 64 -3.23 34.08 2.83
N SER A 65 -2.68 35.05 2.11
CA SER A 65 -2.93 36.48 2.31
C SER A 65 -3.06 37.19 0.96
N SER A 66 -3.98 38.14 0.85
CA SER A 66 -4.13 39.02 -0.32
C SER A 66 -3.01 40.06 -0.45
N THR A 67 -2.20 40.23 0.60
CA THR A 67 -0.98 41.04 0.59
C THR A 67 0.23 40.15 0.83
N PRO A 68 1.39 40.40 0.21
CA PRO A 68 2.54 39.53 0.38
C PRO A 68 2.98 39.43 1.83
N THR A 69 2.99 38.22 2.38
CA THR A 69 3.44 37.94 3.76
C THR A 69 4.36 36.73 3.77
N LYS A 70 5.47 36.83 4.52
CA LYS A 70 6.36 35.70 4.83
C LYS A 70 6.14 35.36 6.31
N PRO A 71 5.75 34.13 6.65
CA PRO A 71 5.57 33.73 8.05
C PRO A 71 6.94 33.65 8.76
N ASP A 72 6.94 33.93 10.06
CA ASP A 72 8.11 33.72 10.91
C ASP A 72 8.26 32.23 11.23
N GLY A 73 9.46 31.80 11.65
CA GLY A 73 9.73 30.38 11.93
C GLY A 73 8.84 29.80 13.03
N LYS A 74 8.33 30.65 13.93
CA LYS A 74 7.45 30.28 15.04
C LYS A 74 5.97 30.15 14.66
N ASP A 75 5.49 30.77 13.59
CA ASP A 75 4.03 30.89 13.35
C ASP A 75 3.35 29.54 13.08
N ALA A 76 4.02 28.68 12.31
CA ALA A 76 3.56 27.31 12.08
C ALA A 76 3.57 26.49 13.38
N VAL A 77 4.59 26.66 14.22
CA VAL A 77 4.76 25.93 15.48
C VAL A 77 3.71 26.34 16.50
N ASP A 78 3.45 27.64 16.64
CA ASP A 78 2.40 28.18 17.50
C ASP A 78 1.02 27.65 17.08
N SER A 79 0.75 27.62 15.77
CA SER A 79 -0.48 27.07 15.21
C SER A 79 -0.64 25.59 15.55
N TRP A 80 0.38 24.78 15.30
CA TRP A 80 0.38 23.35 15.63
C TRP A 80 0.22 23.08 17.12
N TYR A 81 0.92 23.85 17.96
CA TYR A 81 0.83 23.71 19.41
C TYR A 81 -0.56 24.10 19.95
N SER A 82 -1.25 25.05 19.31
CA SER A 82 -2.57 25.53 19.76
C SER A 82 -3.65 24.44 19.84
N GLU A 83 -3.44 23.31 19.16
CA GLU A 83 -4.27 22.12 19.23
C GLU A 83 -4.27 21.46 20.64
N ILE A 84 -3.35 21.83 21.53
CA ILE A 84 -3.35 21.38 22.94
C ILE A 84 -4.70 21.61 23.63
N LYS A 85 -5.44 22.66 23.25
CA LYS A 85 -6.75 22.99 23.81
C LYS A 85 -7.80 21.90 23.56
N ASP A 86 -7.59 21.11 22.51
CA ASP A 86 -8.47 20.03 22.05
C ASP A 86 -7.94 18.64 22.47
N TYR A 87 -6.77 18.59 23.14
CA TYR A 87 -6.14 17.34 23.59
C TYR A 87 -6.55 16.96 25.02
N HIS A 88 -7.02 15.72 25.19
CA HIS A 88 -7.46 15.19 26.48
C HIS A 88 -6.40 14.28 27.12
N PHE A 89 -5.58 14.82 28.02
CA PHE A 89 -4.51 14.06 28.70
C PHE A 89 -5.00 12.85 29.53
N ASN A 90 -6.26 12.84 29.96
CA ASN A 90 -6.89 11.73 30.67
C ASN A 90 -7.48 10.66 29.73
N LYS A 91 -7.50 10.92 28.42
CA LYS A 91 -7.84 9.97 27.35
C LYS A 91 -6.83 10.12 26.20
N PRO A 92 -5.57 9.79 26.47
CA PRO A 92 -4.46 10.01 25.55
C PRO A 92 -4.59 9.12 24.31
N GLY A 93 -4.27 9.67 23.15
CA GLY A 93 -4.42 8.97 21.88
C GLY A 93 -4.43 9.93 20.70
N PHE A 94 -4.42 9.37 19.50
CA PHE A 94 -4.55 10.17 18.29
C PHE A 94 -5.99 10.67 18.13
N SER A 95 -6.16 11.96 17.86
CA SER A 95 -7.43 12.50 17.38
C SER A 95 -7.19 13.48 16.23
N SER A 96 -8.17 13.53 15.31
CA SER A 96 -8.17 14.57 14.27
C SER A 96 -8.22 15.94 14.94
N GLY A 97 -7.27 16.81 14.59
CA GLY A 97 -7.13 18.14 15.20
C GLY A 97 -6.23 18.22 16.44
N THR A 98 -5.56 17.13 16.85
CA THR A 98 -4.48 17.17 17.87
C THR A 98 -3.15 16.57 17.41
N GLY A 99 -3.12 16.05 16.18
CA GLY A 99 -1.96 15.40 15.58
C GLY A 99 -0.73 16.32 15.48
N HIS A 100 -0.92 17.61 15.18
CA HIS A 100 0.23 18.50 15.08
C HIS A 100 0.81 18.82 16.45
N PHE A 101 -0.04 19.10 17.44
CA PHE A 101 0.39 19.33 18.84
C PHE A 101 1.16 18.12 19.37
N THR A 102 0.58 16.93 19.24
CA THR A 102 1.16 15.69 19.76
C THR A 102 2.55 15.43 19.15
N GLN A 103 2.74 15.72 17.87
CA GLN A 103 4.05 15.65 17.22
C GLN A 103 5.04 16.70 17.73
N VAL A 104 4.62 17.95 17.96
CA VAL A 104 5.50 19.03 18.48
C VAL A 104 6.10 18.64 19.83
N VAL A 105 5.28 18.11 20.73
CA VAL A 105 5.71 17.79 22.12
C VAL A 105 6.20 16.35 22.30
N TRP A 106 6.22 15.54 21.23
CA TRP A 106 6.53 14.12 21.30
C TRP A 106 7.91 13.85 21.91
N LYS A 107 7.95 13.33 23.13
CA LYS A 107 9.17 13.21 23.95
C LYS A 107 10.33 12.51 23.25
N ASP A 108 10.05 11.41 22.55
CA ASP A 108 11.06 10.55 21.92
C ASP A 108 11.62 11.11 20.60
N CYS A 109 11.06 12.20 20.05
CA CYS A 109 11.67 12.90 18.93
C CYS A 109 12.96 13.60 19.39
N SER A 110 14.03 13.48 18.61
CA SER A 110 15.34 14.07 18.92
C SER A 110 15.80 15.10 17.90
N GLU A 111 15.30 15.04 16.67
CA GLU A 111 15.69 15.91 15.58
C GLU A 111 14.46 16.48 14.85
N VAL A 112 14.64 17.68 14.29
CA VAL A 112 13.65 18.32 13.44
C VAL A 112 14.31 19.06 12.29
N GLY A 113 13.64 19.12 11.14
CA GLY A 113 13.99 20.02 10.04
C GLY A 113 12.76 20.72 9.48
N VAL A 114 12.99 21.86 8.82
CA VAL A 114 11.92 22.70 8.30
C VAL A 114 12.18 23.13 6.87
N GLY A 115 11.10 23.27 6.09
CA GLY A 115 11.08 23.91 4.78
C GLY A 115 9.96 24.94 4.67
N LEU A 116 10.23 26.06 3.99
CA LEU A 116 9.25 27.10 3.67
C LEU A 116 9.27 27.35 2.15
N ALA A 117 8.10 27.31 1.54
CA ALA A 117 7.91 27.72 0.15
C ALA A 117 6.79 28.76 0.06
N THR A 118 7.04 29.84 -0.70
CA THR A 118 6.09 30.93 -0.88
C THR A 118 6.11 31.51 -2.29
N ASP A 119 4.95 31.96 -2.78
CA ASP A 119 4.83 32.80 -3.99
C ASP A 119 4.49 34.27 -3.66
N GLY A 120 4.65 34.65 -2.39
CA GLY A 120 4.29 35.95 -1.84
C GLY A 120 2.93 35.94 -1.17
N GLN A 121 1.90 35.33 -1.77
CA GLN A 121 0.54 35.31 -1.20
C GLN A 121 0.22 33.99 -0.50
N THR A 122 0.78 32.89 -0.98
CA THR A 122 0.58 31.54 -0.45
C THR A 122 1.85 31.06 0.22
N ASN A 123 1.74 30.58 1.46
CA ASN A 123 2.86 30.05 2.23
C ASN A 123 2.59 28.60 2.63
N PHE A 124 3.58 27.72 2.39
CA PHE A 124 3.61 26.36 2.91
C PHE A 124 4.83 26.17 3.80
N VAL A 125 4.60 25.70 5.03
CA VAL A 125 5.68 25.29 5.95
C VAL A 125 5.54 23.80 6.23
N VAL A 126 6.65 23.09 6.12
CA VAL A 126 6.75 21.64 6.38
C VAL A 126 7.74 21.44 7.50
N GLY A 127 7.33 20.80 8.59
CA GLY A 127 8.20 20.34 9.67
C GLY A 127 8.35 18.83 9.62
N GLN A 128 9.57 18.31 9.57
CA GLN A 128 9.85 16.86 9.61
C GLN A 128 10.62 16.48 10.85
N TYR A 129 10.25 15.38 11.50
CA TYR A 129 10.74 14.95 12.81
C TYR A 129 11.38 13.57 12.75
N HIS A 130 12.45 13.37 13.52
CA HIS A 130 13.08 12.07 13.67
C HIS A 130 13.48 11.78 15.13
N PRO A 131 13.18 10.58 15.66
CA PRO A 131 12.19 9.60 15.17
C PRO A 131 10.79 10.20 14.97
N ALA A 132 9.90 9.52 14.23
CA ALA A 132 8.54 10.01 13.99
C ALA A 132 7.68 9.97 15.28
N GLY A 133 6.82 10.97 15.46
CA GLY A 133 5.80 10.98 16.51
C GLY A 133 4.48 10.35 16.06
N ASN A 134 3.45 10.48 16.88
CA ASN A 134 2.07 10.04 16.59
C ASN A 134 1.91 8.55 16.27
N MET A 135 2.76 7.71 16.87
CA MET A 135 2.64 6.27 16.75
C MET A 135 1.44 5.76 17.57
N CYS A 136 0.43 5.19 16.90
CA CYS A 136 -0.84 4.74 17.49
C CYS A 136 -0.77 3.43 18.32
N ASN A 137 0.38 3.14 18.94
CA ASN A 137 0.52 1.98 19.83
C ASN A 137 -0.04 2.30 21.23
N ALA A 138 -0.45 1.26 21.96
CA ALA A 138 -0.89 1.39 23.35
C ALA A 138 0.19 2.07 24.23
N ASP A 139 -0.22 3.02 25.07
CA ASP A 139 0.59 3.82 26.00
C ASP A 139 1.58 4.83 25.39
N TYR A 140 1.64 4.98 24.06
CA TYR A 140 2.66 5.84 23.44
C TYR A 140 2.36 7.31 23.64
N PHE A 141 1.09 7.68 23.46
CA PHE A 141 0.62 9.03 23.71
C PHE A 141 0.79 9.41 25.19
N GLU A 142 0.60 8.48 26.12
CA GLU A 142 0.85 8.69 27.55
C GLU A 142 2.31 8.99 27.88
N LYS A 143 3.22 8.25 27.26
CA LYS A 143 4.68 8.38 27.51
C LYS A 143 5.29 9.59 26.82
N ASN A 144 4.74 9.95 25.66
CA ASN A 144 5.34 10.96 24.78
C ASN A 144 4.65 12.32 24.81
N VAL A 145 3.38 12.39 25.21
CA VAL A 145 2.60 13.64 25.24
C VAL A 145 2.26 13.94 26.70
N LEU A 146 3.26 14.41 27.43
CA LEU A 146 3.15 14.67 28.86
C LEU A 146 2.35 15.94 29.15
N PRO A 147 1.64 16.06 30.29
CA PRO A 147 0.97 17.29 30.69
C PRO A 147 1.93 18.47 30.92
N LEU A 148 1.38 19.68 30.91
CA LEU A 148 2.11 20.90 31.29
C LEU A 148 2.68 20.79 32.72
N GLY A 149 3.94 21.19 32.89
CA GLY A 149 4.64 21.18 34.18
C GLY A 149 5.41 19.88 34.49
N SER A 150 5.49 18.94 33.54
CA SER A 150 6.28 17.70 33.68
C SER A 150 7.80 17.98 33.69
N SER A 151 8.59 17.24 34.50
CA SER A 151 10.05 17.45 34.66
C SER A 151 10.91 16.65 33.66
N THR A 152 12.02 17.21 33.17
CA THR A 152 12.97 16.58 32.22
C THR A 152 13.95 15.63 32.92
N SER A 153 14.19 14.43 32.36
CA SER A 153 15.29 13.53 32.75
C SER A 153 16.45 13.58 31.73
N SER A 154 17.68 13.75 32.21
CA SER A 154 18.90 14.02 31.41
C SER A 154 19.52 12.79 30.72
N ALA A 155 20.01 12.94 29.48
CA ALA A 155 20.68 11.89 28.68
C ALA A 155 22.23 11.97 28.72
N PRO A 156 22.98 10.84 28.60
CA PRO A 156 24.44 10.85 28.39
C PRO A 156 24.90 10.58 26.94
N LYS A 157 26.11 11.07 26.63
CA LYS A 157 26.79 11.21 25.32
C LYS A 157 27.51 9.94 24.81
N CYS A 158 27.74 9.87 23.49
CA CYS A 158 28.46 8.82 22.75
C CYS A 158 29.95 9.20 22.45
N SER A 159 30.82 8.22 22.18
CA SER A 159 32.15 8.36 21.54
C SER A 159 32.65 7.02 20.90
N PRO A 160 33.57 7.04 19.90
CA PRO A 160 33.64 6.08 18.77
C PRO A 160 34.95 5.26 18.66
N THR A 161 34.99 4.18 17.83
CA THR A 161 36.14 3.82 16.93
C THR A 161 35.96 2.55 16.07
N ALA A 162 36.37 2.67 14.78
CA ALA A 162 37.18 1.78 13.88
C ALA A 162 36.85 0.26 13.73
N GLY A 163 37.02 -0.45 12.61
CA GLY A 163 37.59 -0.24 11.27
C GLY A 163 38.04 -1.63 10.74
N GLY A 164 37.94 -1.92 9.43
CA GLY A 164 38.60 -3.09 8.82
C GLY A 164 37.79 -3.85 7.76
N GLY A 165 38.27 -3.83 6.51
CA GLY A 165 37.69 -4.53 5.37
C GLY A 165 38.37 -5.86 5.02
N GLY A 166 37.79 -6.57 4.05
CA GLY A 166 38.36 -7.74 3.40
C GLY A 166 37.35 -8.41 2.47
N GLY A 167 37.56 -8.32 1.15
CA GLY A 167 36.73 -8.97 0.13
C GLY A 167 37.25 -10.35 -0.28
N LEU A 168 36.43 -11.13 -0.99
CA LEU A 168 36.81 -12.29 -1.80
C LEU A 168 35.69 -12.66 -2.80
N ILE A 169 36.12 -13.24 -3.94
CA ILE A 169 35.46 -13.30 -5.26
C ILE A 169 35.07 -14.76 -5.62
N VAL A 170 33.79 -15.00 -6.01
CA VAL A 170 33.20 -15.76 -7.18
C VAL A 170 33.58 -17.27 -7.36
N PRO A 171 32.72 -18.25 -7.82
CA PRO A 171 31.83 -18.20 -9.00
C PRO A 171 30.47 -18.96 -9.01
N GLN A 172 29.69 -18.61 -10.05
CA GLN A 172 28.39 -19.14 -10.51
C GLN A 172 28.48 -20.46 -11.30
N SER A 173 27.40 -21.25 -11.29
CA SER A 173 27.15 -22.32 -12.28
C SER A 173 25.70 -22.30 -12.82
N LYS A 174 25.60 -22.51 -14.14
CA LYS A 174 24.43 -22.50 -15.04
C LYS A 174 23.48 -23.71 -14.86
N ILE A 175 22.18 -23.55 -15.10
CA ILE A 175 21.26 -24.66 -15.44
C ILE A 175 20.32 -24.27 -16.60
N ALA A 176 20.07 -25.25 -17.47
CA ALA A 176 19.46 -25.20 -18.81
C ALA A 176 17.91 -25.23 -18.83
N ARG A 177 17.35 -24.81 -19.97
CA ARG A 177 15.90 -24.77 -20.30
C ARG A 177 15.38 -26.13 -20.76
N SER A 178 14.15 -26.47 -20.37
CA SER A 178 13.36 -27.63 -20.83
C SER A 178 12.07 -27.14 -21.51
N SER A 179 11.70 -27.77 -22.63
CA SER A 179 10.63 -27.42 -23.57
C SER A 179 9.31 -28.14 -23.28
N SER A 180 8.17 -27.43 -23.37
CA SER A 180 6.80 -27.96 -23.22
C SER A 180 6.21 -28.55 -24.53
N PRO A 181 5.25 -29.51 -24.46
CA PRO A 181 4.63 -30.14 -25.63
C PRO A 181 3.35 -29.44 -26.13
N ALA A 182 2.99 -29.74 -27.38
CA ALA A 182 1.97 -29.06 -28.21
C ALA A 182 0.50 -29.26 -27.77
N TYR A 183 -0.30 -28.20 -27.92
CA TYR A 183 -1.72 -28.09 -27.55
C TYR A 183 -2.68 -28.49 -28.70
N LYS A 184 -3.74 -29.25 -28.41
CA LYS A 184 -4.85 -29.59 -29.34
C LYS A 184 -5.99 -28.56 -29.23
N ALA A 185 -6.52 -28.14 -30.38
CA ALA A 185 -7.50 -27.05 -30.50
C ALA A 185 -8.91 -27.38 -29.94
N PRO A 186 -9.61 -26.43 -29.27
CA PRO A 186 -11.02 -26.56 -28.85
C PRO A 186 -12.02 -26.12 -29.95
N PRO A 187 -13.34 -26.37 -29.76
CA PRO A 187 -14.38 -26.19 -30.77
C PRO A 187 -14.74 -24.71 -31.04
N GLN A 188 -15.37 -24.45 -32.19
CA GLN A 188 -15.79 -23.12 -32.67
C GLN A 188 -17.11 -22.64 -32.04
N ALA A 189 -17.18 -21.35 -31.68
CA ALA A 189 -18.44 -20.68 -31.33
C ALA A 189 -18.80 -19.65 -32.42
N ASN A 190 -19.99 -19.81 -33.01
CA ASN A 190 -20.69 -18.80 -33.82
C ASN A 190 -19.82 -18.01 -34.82
N GLY A 191 -19.06 -18.72 -35.66
CA GLY A 191 -18.29 -18.14 -36.77
C GLY A 191 -16.97 -17.46 -36.36
N THR A 192 -16.66 -17.36 -35.06
CA THR A 192 -15.34 -16.97 -34.57
C THR A 192 -14.51 -18.22 -34.34
N ASP A 193 -13.36 -18.34 -35.01
CA ASP A 193 -12.37 -19.35 -34.65
C ASP A 193 -11.81 -19.00 -33.27
N LEU A 194 -12.37 -19.61 -32.22
CA LEU A 194 -11.98 -19.40 -30.82
C LEU A 194 -10.48 -19.66 -30.61
N GLY A 195 -9.91 -20.61 -31.35
CA GLY A 195 -8.47 -20.85 -31.33
C GLY A 195 -7.69 -19.66 -31.88
N GLN A 196 -8.13 -19.06 -32.98
CA GLN A 196 -7.51 -17.87 -33.56
C GLN A 196 -7.70 -16.64 -32.65
N PHE A 197 -8.89 -16.45 -32.10
CA PHE A 197 -9.18 -15.36 -31.17
C PHE A 197 -8.28 -15.42 -29.93
N HIS A 198 -8.14 -16.59 -29.28
CA HIS A 198 -7.25 -16.77 -28.13
C HIS A 198 -5.78 -16.47 -28.49
N ARG A 199 -5.32 -16.92 -29.66
CA ARG A 199 -3.95 -16.63 -30.13
C ARG A 199 -3.71 -15.14 -30.35
N ASP A 200 -4.63 -14.46 -31.03
CA ASP A 200 -4.51 -13.04 -31.31
C ASP A 200 -4.59 -12.20 -30.03
N PHE A 201 -5.49 -12.57 -29.12
CA PHE A 201 -5.62 -11.95 -27.81
C PHE A 201 -4.34 -12.08 -26.99
N LEU A 202 -3.82 -13.30 -26.82
CA LEU A 202 -2.60 -13.54 -26.05
C LEU A 202 -1.39 -12.81 -26.66
N ARG A 203 -1.27 -12.82 -27.99
CA ARG A 203 -0.21 -12.10 -28.71
C ARG A 203 -0.30 -10.59 -28.44
N ALA A 204 -1.49 -10.02 -28.55
CA ALA A 204 -1.73 -8.60 -28.30
C ALA A 204 -1.39 -8.22 -26.85
N CYS A 205 -1.87 -9.01 -25.87
CA CYS A 205 -1.54 -8.83 -24.46
C CYS A 205 -0.02 -8.82 -24.23
N ASN A 206 0.67 -9.83 -24.75
CA ASN A 206 2.11 -9.98 -24.55
C ASN A 206 2.91 -8.88 -25.24
N ASN A 207 2.47 -8.38 -26.40
CA ASN A 207 3.09 -7.23 -27.05
C ASN A 207 3.02 -5.97 -26.17
N GLN A 208 1.84 -5.66 -25.61
CA GLN A 208 1.69 -4.50 -24.73
C GLN A 208 2.47 -4.68 -23.42
N ARG A 209 2.43 -5.88 -22.82
CA ARG A 209 3.18 -6.19 -21.60
C ARG A 209 4.69 -6.03 -21.77
N MET A 210 5.24 -6.56 -22.86
CA MET A 210 6.67 -6.40 -23.17
C MET A 210 7.07 -4.93 -23.34
N ALA A 211 6.20 -4.10 -23.94
CA ALA A 211 6.45 -2.68 -24.09
C ALA A 211 6.55 -1.93 -22.75
N HIS A 212 5.96 -2.49 -21.68
CA HIS A 212 6.00 -1.98 -20.31
C HIS A 212 6.93 -2.79 -19.39
N GLY A 213 7.78 -3.67 -19.93
CA GLY A 213 8.70 -4.46 -19.10
C GLY A 213 8.02 -5.52 -18.22
N ALA A 214 6.77 -5.88 -18.52
CA ALA A 214 6.06 -6.96 -17.86
C ALA A 214 6.32 -8.31 -18.56
N PRO A 215 6.57 -9.41 -17.83
CA PRO A 215 6.69 -10.75 -18.41
C PRO A 215 5.46 -11.18 -19.20
N ALA A 216 5.66 -11.98 -20.25
CA ALA A 216 4.58 -12.54 -21.05
C ALA A 216 3.64 -13.43 -20.21
N LEU A 217 2.34 -13.33 -20.47
CA LEU A 217 1.32 -14.20 -19.93
C LEU A 217 1.29 -15.53 -20.69
N THR A 218 0.87 -16.59 -20.00
CA THR A 218 0.46 -17.86 -20.59
C THR A 218 -1.06 -17.98 -20.57
N LEU A 219 -1.64 -18.59 -21.62
CA LEU A 219 -3.07 -18.86 -21.66
C LEU A 219 -3.39 -20.05 -20.74
N ASP A 220 -4.34 -19.88 -19.84
CA ASP A 220 -4.86 -20.95 -18.97
C ASP A 220 -6.26 -21.40 -19.44
N PRO A 221 -6.44 -22.70 -19.77
CA PRO A 221 -7.73 -23.21 -20.24
C PRO A 221 -8.86 -23.13 -19.20
N ALA A 222 -8.57 -23.30 -17.91
CA ALA A 222 -9.59 -23.26 -16.86
C ALA A 222 -10.06 -21.82 -16.61
N LEU A 223 -9.14 -20.85 -16.61
CA LEU A 223 -9.49 -19.43 -16.60
C LEU A 223 -10.30 -19.05 -17.84
N SER A 224 -9.95 -19.61 -19.02
CA SER A 224 -10.69 -19.32 -20.26
C SER A 224 -12.11 -19.86 -20.22
N GLN A 225 -12.32 -21.04 -19.63
CA GLN A 225 -13.65 -21.59 -19.40
C GLN A 225 -14.48 -20.70 -18.46
N GLY A 226 -13.90 -20.23 -17.37
CA GLY A 226 -14.55 -19.30 -16.43
C GLY A 226 -14.91 -17.96 -17.09
N ALA A 227 -13.98 -17.39 -17.86
CA ALA A 227 -14.19 -16.16 -18.60
C ALA A 227 -15.27 -16.31 -19.68
N GLN A 228 -15.30 -17.43 -20.40
CA GLN A 228 -16.33 -17.74 -21.40
C GLN A 228 -17.73 -17.81 -20.77
N ALA A 229 -17.88 -18.55 -19.67
CA ALA A 229 -19.15 -18.65 -18.96
C ALA A 229 -19.66 -17.28 -18.48
N TRP A 230 -18.75 -16.42 -18.01
CA TRP A 230 -19.12 -15.05 -17.61
C TRP A 230 -19.47 -14.16 -18.81
N ALA A 231 -18.74 -14.25 -19.92
CA ALA A 231 -19.06 -13.52 -21.14
C ALA A 231 -20.49 -13.83 -21.63
N GLU A 232 -20.87 -15.11 -21.61
CA GLU A 232 -22.23 -15.56 -21.95
C GLU A 232 -23.27 -15.04 -20.97
N THR A 233 -22.97 -15.05 -19.67
CA THR A 233 -23.87 -14.51 -18.63
C THR A 233 -24.15 -13.02 -18.85
N LEU A 234 -23.11 -12.24 -19.19
CA LEU A 234 -23.23 -10.79 -19.43
C LEU A 234 -24.16 -10.43 -20.60
N LEU A 235 -24.45 -11.36 -21.51
CA LEU A 235 -25.39 -11.11 -22.61
C LEU A 235 -26.83 -10.89 -22.12
N GLY A 236 -27.19 -11.44 -20.97
CA GLY A 236 -28.49 -11.27 -20.34
C GLY A 236 -28.55 -10.19 -19.25
N GLU A 237 -27.42 -9.56 -18.94
CA GLU A 237 -27.32 -8.58 -17.85
C GLU A 237 -27.64 -7.16 -18.35
N PRO A 238 -28.41 -6.36 -17.57
CA PRO A 238 -28.76 -5.00 -17.97
C PRO A 238 -27.57 -4.03 -17.93
N VAL A 239 -26.53 -4.38 -17.18
CA VAL A 239 -25.32 -3.58 -16.98
C VAL A 239 -24.12 -4.51 -16.95
N LEU A 240 -23.05 -4.15 -17.66
CA LEU A 240 -21.78 -4.87 -17.55
C LEU A 240 -21.24 -4.72 -16.14
N LYS A 241 -21.07 -5.85 -15.47
CA LYS A 241 -20.54 -5.93 -14.11
C LYS A 241 -19.50 -7.03 -14.04
N ASN A 242 -18.58 -6.87 -13.11
CA ASN A 242 -17.57 -7.89 -12.96
C ASN A 242 -18.13 -9.18 -12.32
N SER A 243 -17.46 -10.30 -12.56
CA SER A 243 -17.82 -11.57 -11.91
C SER A 243 -17.49 -11.57 -10.41
N SER A 244 -18.01 -12.55 -9.68
CA SER A 244 -17.59 -12.85 -8.31
C SER A 244 -16.28 -13.65 -8.25
N SER A 245 -15.59 -13.83 -9.38
CA SER A 245 -14.36 -14.60 -9.42
C SER A 245 -13.24 -13.90 -8.63
N PRO A 246 -12.30 -14.67 -8.05
CA PRO A 246 -11.15 -14.11 -7.35
C PRO A 246 -10.05 -13.60 -8.27
N HIS A 247 -10.25 -13.67 -9.59
CA HIS A 247 -9.25 -13.30 -10.58
C HIS A 247 -9.32 -11.81 -10.87
N GLY A 248 -8.20 -11.28 -11.37
CA GLY A 248 -8.22 -9.97 -12.01
C GLY A 248 -9.13 -10.06 -13.24
N GLU A 249 -9.94 -9.05 -13.52
CA GLU A 249 -10.92 -9.13 -14.61
C GLU A 249 -10.95 -7.87 -15.47
N ASN A 250 -10.95 -8.07 -16.79
CA ASN A 250 -11.31 -7.04 -17.76
C ASN A 250 -12.54 -7.49 -18.55
N ILE A 251 -13.45 -6.54 -18.80
CA ILE A 251 -14.64 -6.74 -19.63
C ILE A 251 -14.61 -5.75 -20.79
N TRP A 252 -14.94 -6.20 -21.99
CA TRP A 252 -15.21 -5.36 -23.13
C TRP A 252 -16.52 -5.78 -23.79
N ALA A 253 -17.24 -4.82 -24.34
CA ALA A 253 -18.43 -5.13 -25.12
C ALA A 253 -18.50 -4.23 -26.36
N LYS A 254 -19.15 -4.75 -27.39
CA LYS A 254 -19.37 -4.07 -28.65
C LYS A 254 -20.81 -4.35 -29.11
N THR A 255 -21.47 -3.31 -29.60
CA THR A 255 -22.80 -3.41 -30.19
C THR A 255 -22.76 -3.20 -31.70
N GLY A 256 -23.69 -3.80 -32.43
CA GLY A 256 -23.74 -3.74 -33.89
C GLY A 256 -24.81 -4.67 -34.46
N SER A 257 -24.56 -5.23 -35.65
CA SER A 257 -25.46 -6.19 -36.29
C SER A 257 -25.33 -7.60 -35.67
N ALA A 258 -26.31 -8.48 -35.92
CA ALA A 258 -26.34 -9.84 -35.37
C ALA A 258 -25.05 -10.66 -35.62
N GLY A 259 -24.37 -10.42 -36.73
CA GLY A 259 -23.12 -11.09 -37.11
C GLY A 259 -21.85 -10.38 -36.63
N ILE A 260 -21.92 -9.53 -35.60
CA ILE A 260 -20.77 -8.81 -35.10
C ILE A 260 -19.64 -9.74 -34.63
N THR A 261 -18.41 -9.41 -34.99
CA THR A 261 -17.20 -10.11 -34.58
C THR A 261 -16.19 -9.11 -34.00
N ALA A 262 -15.22 -9.65 -33.27
CA ALA A 262 -14.09 -8.90 -32.75
C ALA A 262 -12.83 -9.78 -32.81
N THR A 263 -11.69 -9.16 -33.06
CA THR A 263 -10.40 -9.84 -32.93
C THR A 263 -9.86 -9.67 -31.52
N GLY A 264 -8.99 -10.58 -31.08
CA GLY A 264 -8.32 -10.42 -29.79
C GLY A 264 -7.48 -9.14 -29.70
N GLN A 265 -6.89 -8.71 -30.82
CA GLN A 265 -6.13 -7.46 -30.92
C GLN A 265 -7.01 -6.23 -30.67
N GLU A 266 -8.19 -6.16 -31.31
CA GLU A 266 -9.14 -5.06 -31.14
C GLU A 266 -9.53 -4.85 -29.68
N VAL A 267 -9.81 -5.95 -28.97
CA VAL A 267 -10.19 -5.92 -27.55
C VAL A 267 -9.04 -5.38 -26.70
N VAL A 268 -7.83 -5.89 -26.91
CA VAL A 268 -6.65 -5.49 -26.14
C VAL A 268 -6.29 -4.03 -26.41
N ASP A 269 -6.39 -3.57 -27.65
CA ASP A 269 -6.14 -2.17 -28.00
C ASP A 269 -7.15 -1.23 -27.32
N ALA A 270 -8.42 -1.63 -27.22
CA ALA A 270 -9.44 -0.87 -26.51
C ALA A 270 -9.14 -0.74 -25.00
N TRP A 271 -8.67 -1.82 -24.34
CA TRP A 271 -8.23 -1.77 -22.95
C TRP A 271 -6.96 -0.96 -22.77
N TYR A 272 -5.98 -1.16 -23.65
CA TYR A 272 -4.69 -0.50 -23.60
C TYR A 272 -4.80 1.01 -23.82
N LYS A 273 -5.76 1.50 -24.61
CA LYS A 273 -6.03 2.93 -24.80
C LYS A 273 -6.23 3.70 -23.49
N GLN A 274 -6.64 3.03 -22.42
CA GLN A 274 -6.74 3.66 -21.10
C GLN A 274 -5.40 4.17 -20.54
N GLU A 275 -4.27 3.72 -21.08
CA GLU A 275 -2.93 4.23 -20.77
C GLU A 275 -2.82 5.75 -20.96
N GLU A 276 -3.52 6.31 -21.95
CA GLU A 276 -3.57 7.76 -22.20
C GLU A 276 -4.09 8.56 -20.99
N ASN A 277 -4.84 7.89 -20.09
CA ASN A 277 -5.39 8.49 -18.87
C ASN A 277 -4.54 8.21 -17.62
N TYR A 278 -3.47 7.42 -17.72
CA TYR A 278 -2.68 6.99 -16.57
C TYR A 278 -1.47 7.91 -16.33
N ASP A 279 -1.48 8.61 -15.21
CA ASP A 279 -0.32 9.39 -14.75
C ASP A 279 0.69 8.47 -14.04
N PHE A 280 1.74 8.04 -14.76
CA PHE A 280 2.82 7.20 -14.21
C PHE A 280 3.60 7.87 -13.07
N SER A 281 3.54 9.19 -12.93
CA SER A 281 4.16 9.90 -11.79
C SER A 281 3.36 9.74 -10.49
N LYS A 282 2.10 9.31 -10.58
CA LYS A 282 1.18 9.07 -9.46
C LYS A 282 0.64 7.65 -9.49
N PRO A 283 1.51 6.64 -9.27
CA PRO A 283 1.10 5.25 -9.34
C PRO A 283 0.00 4.95 -8.30
N GLY A 284 -1.09 4.36 -8.76
CA GLY A 284 -2.25 4.01 -7.94
C GLY A 284 -3.48 3.77 -8.79
N HIS A 285 -4.62 3.51 -8.13
CA HIS A 285 -5.91 3.47 -8.81
C HIS A 285 -6.24 4.86 -9.36
N GLN A 286 -6.53 4.93 -10.65
CA GLN A 286 -6.97 6.15 -11.33
C GLN A 286 -8.26 5.87 -12.10
N ALA A 287 -9.12 6.87 -12.23
CA ALA A 287 -10.39 6.72 -12.91
C ALA A 287 -10.14 6.34 -14.39
N LYS A 288 -10.85 5.32 -14.88
CA LYS A 288 -10.78 4.84 -16.28
C LYS A 288 -9.40 4.31 -16.70
N THR A 289 -8.61 3.76 -15.77
CA THR A 289 -7.31 3.13 -16.08
C THR A 289 -7.23 1.65 -15.74
N GLY A 290 -8.25 1.11 -15.06
CA GLY A 290 -8.23 -0.24 -14.49
C GLY A 290 -7.98 -1.37 -15.49
N GLN A 291 -8.44 -1.23 -16.73
CA GLN A 291 -8.26 -2.27 -17.75
C GLN A 291 -6.83 -2.29 -18.28
N PHE A 292 -6.25 -1.10 -18.49
CA PHE A 292 -4.85 -0.95 -18.82
C PHE A 292 -3.96 -1.48 -17.69
N THR A 293 -4.18 -1.04 -16.45
CA THR A 293 -3.33 -1.44 -15.31
C THR A 293 -3.35 -2.95 -15.08
N GLN A 294 -4.51 -3.60 -15.24
CA GLN A 294 -4.60 -5.06 -15.16
C GLN A 294 -3.85 -5.75 -16.32
N LEU A 295 -4.00 -5.24 -17.54
CA LEU A 295 -3.36 -5.80 -18.74
C LEU A 295 -1.83 -5.84 -18.59
N VAL A 296 -1.24 -4.74 -18.11
CA VAL A 296 0.22 -4.60 -17.93
C VAL A 296 0.73 -5.03 -16.55
N TRP A 297 -0.15 -5.54 -15.67
CA TRP A 297 0.21 -5.88 -14.29
C TRP A 297 1.34 -6.93 -14.26
N ARG A 298 2.53 -6.51 -13.85
CA ARG A 298 3.76 -7.30 -13.96
C ARG A 298 3.67 -8.67 -13.27
N SER A 299 3.05 -8.73 -12.10
CA SER A 299 2.94 -9.98 -11.31
C SER A 299 1.88 -10.96 -11.83
N SER A 300 0.98 -10.56 -12.75
CA SER A 300 0.06 -11.51 -13.39
C SER A 300 0.83 -12.41 -14.35
N LYS A 301 0.57 -13.73 -14.30
CA LYS A 301 1.32 -14.77 -15.02
C LYS A 301 0.47 -15.51 -16.04
N GLU A 302 -0.80 -15.70 -15.72
CA GLU A 302 -1.75 -16.48 -16.50
C GLU A 302 -2.93 -15.59 -16.89
N VAL A 303 -3.49 -15.84 -18.07
CA VAL A 303 -4.73 -15.23 -18.52
C VAL A 303 -5.65 -16.26 -19.14
N GLY A 304 -6.95 -16.16 -18.87
CA GLY A 304 -7.98 -16.84 -19.65
C GLY A 304 -8.88 -15.79 -20.30
N VAL A 305 -9.40 -16.09 -21.48
CA VAL A 305 -10.30 -15.18 -22.20
C VAL A 305 -11.49 -15.95 -22.76
N GLY A 306 -12.65 -15.31 -22.76
CA GLY A 306 -13.87 -15.80 -23.38
C GLY A 306 -14.57 -14.71 -24.17
N ILE A 307 -15.31 -15.09 -25.21
CA ILE A 307 -16.04 -14.21 -26.11
C ILE A 307 -17.43 -14.79 -26.39
N ALA A 308 -18.47 -13.98 -26.23
CA ALA A 308 -19.84 -14.40 -26.45
C ALA A 308 -20.60 -13.38 -27.31
N ASN A 309 -21.40 -13.86 -28.26
CA ASN A 309 -22.27 -13.04 -29.10
C ASN A 309 -23.71 -13.56 -28.93
N GLY A 310 -24.62 -12.67 -28.52
CA GLY A 310 -26.02 -13.00 -28.25
C GLY A 310 -26.91 -13.11 -29.48
N GLY A 311 -26.38 -12.87 -30.69
CA GLY A 311 -27.15 -12.85 -31.95
C GLY A 311 -28.10 -11.65 -32.09
N THR A 312 -28.24 -10.84 -31.04
CA THR A 312 -29.10 -9.65 -30.97
C THR A 312 -28.33 -8.34 -31.22
N GLY A 313 -27.08 -8.45 -31.69
CA GLY A 313 -26.23 -7.29 -31.95
C GLY A 313 -25.37 -6.85 -30.76
N MET A 314 -25.17 -7.71 -29.76
CA MET A 314 -24.23 -7.48 -28.66
C MET A 314 -23.20 -8.61 -28.57
N LEU A 315 -21.94 -8.23 -28.41
CA LEU A 315 -20.82 -9.12 -28.19
C LEU A 315 -20.06 -8.67 -26.94
N THR A 316 -19.74 -9.63 -26.08
CA THR A 316 -19.03 -9.45 -24.81
C THR A 316 -17.73 -10.26 -24.82
N VAL A 317 -16.68 -9.69 -24.24
CA VAL A 317 -15.39 -10.35 -24.03
C VAL A 317 -15.00 -10.16 -22.58
N VAL A 318 -14.59 -11.25 -21.94
CA VAL A 318 -14.13 -11.27 -20.55
C VAL A 318 -12.73 -11.87 -20.54
N ALA A 319 -11.82 -11.29 -19.77
CA ALA A 319 -10.52 -11.89 -19.48
C ALA A 319 -10.29 -11.99 -17.98
N HIS A 320 -9.81 -13.14 -17.52
CA HIS A 320 -9.40 -13.42 -16.15
C HIS A 320 -7.88 -13.51 -16.03
N PHE A 321 -7.28 -12.78 -15.10
CA PHE A 321 -5.84 -12.71 -14.87
C PHE A 321 -5.46 -13.31 -13.51
N LYS A 322 -4.38 -14.09 -13.49
CA LYS A 322 -3.90 -14.77 -12.28
C LYS A 322 -2.37 -14.66 -12.14
N PRO A 323 -1.85 -14.27 -10.97
CA PRO A 323 -2.53 -13.57 -9.87
C PRO A 323 -3.28 -12.30 -10.32
N ALA A 324 -4.28 -11.89 -9.55
CA ALA A 324 -5.07 -10.70 -9.83
C ALA A 324 -4.19 -9.43 -9.80
N GLY A 325 -4.49 -8.49 -10.70
CA GLY A 325 -3.91 -7.15 -10.69
C GLY A 325 -4.79 -6.15 -9.96
N ASN A 326 -4.49 -4.86 -10.11
CA ASN A 326 -5.25 -3.75 -9.53
C ASN A 326 -5.39 -3.82 -7.99
N ILE A 327 -4.41 -4.44 -7.33
CA ILE A 327 -4.30 -4.46 -5.87
C ILE A 327 -3.86 -3.07 -5.43
N SER A 328 -4.66 -2.40 -4.60
CA SER A 328 -4.43 -1.00 -4.22
C SER A 328 -3.56 -0.79 -2.98
N ASN A 329 -2.99 -1.86 -2.45
CA ASN A 329 -1.98 -1.79 -1.41
C ASN A 329 -0.85 -0.82 -1.83
N PRO A 330 -0.38 0.05 -0.91
CA PRO A 330 0.64 1.06 -1.21
C PRO A 330 1.86 0.49 -1.95
N GLY A 331 2.24 1.10 -3.06
CA GLY A 331 3.40 0.71 -3.86
C GLY A 331 3.16 -0.41 -4.89
N TYR A 332 2.05 -1.17 -4.83
CA TYR A 332 1.81 -2.25 -5.80
C TYR A 332 1.69 -1.75 -7.24
N HIS A 333 0.96 -0.65 -7.45
CA HIS A 333 0.85 -0.05 -8.79
C HIS A 333 2.20 0.41 -9.32
N ALA A 334 3.05 1.01 -8.47
CA ALA A 334 4.38 1.46 -8.86
C ALA A 334 5.31 0.29 -9.26
N GLN A 335 5.13 -0.88 -8.64
CA GLN A 335 5.92 -2.08 -8.93
C GLN A 335 5.40 -2.85 -10.16
N ASN A 336 4.12 -2.71 -10.48
CA ASN A 336 3.44 -3.54 -11.47
C ASN A 336 3.04 -2.81 -12.75
N VAL A 337 2.94 -1.48 -12.74
CA VAL A 337 2.50 -0.65 -13.89
C VAL A 337 3.63 0.32 -14.23
N MET A 338 4.51 -0.11 -15.12
CA MET A 338 5.70 0.65 -15.50
C MET A 338 5.44 1.50 -16.75
N PRO A 339 6.16 2.61 -16.97
CA PRO A 339 6.05 3.38 -18.21
C PRO A 339 6.57 2.59 -19.41
N LYS A 340 6.09 2.95 -20.60
CA LYS A 340 6.53 2.36 -21.87
C LYS A 340 8.04 2.52 -22.07
N GLY A 341 8.71 1.48 -22.57
CA GLY A 341 10.17 1.42 -22.73
C GLY A 341 10.90 0.82 -21.53
N SER A 342 10.19 0.48 -20.45
CA SER A 342 10.75 -0.25 -19.31
C SER A 342 11.26 -1.63 -19.74
N LYS A 343 12.41 -2.04 -19.21
CA LYS A 343 13.00 -3.35 -19.52
C LYS A 343 12.31 -4.46 -18.73
N VAL A 344 12.08 -5.60 -19.38
CA VAL A 344 11.69 -6.84 -18.69
C VAL A 344 12.82 -7.22 -17.74
N THR A 345 12.54 -7.23 -16.45
CA THR A 345 13.46 -7.74 -15.43
C THR A 345 12.85 -9.02 -14.85
N ASP A 346 13.54 -10.15 -14.98
CA ASP A 346 13.08 -11.42 -14.41
C ASP A 346 13.29 -11.49 -12.89
N LYS A 347 13.99 -10.48 -12.34
CA LYS A 347 14.18 -10.34 -10.91
C LYS A 347 13.00 -9.58 -10.29
N PRO A 348 12.46 -10.04 -9.15
CA PRO A 348 11.74 -9.17 -8.23
C PRO A 348 12.57 -7.89 -8.04
N VAL A 349 11.93 -6.75 -7.77
CA VAL A 349 12.68 -5.54 -7.41
C VAL A 349 13.41 -5.83 -6.08
N GLU A 350 14.63 -6.37 -6.18
CA GLU A 350 15.58 -6.36 -5.08
C GLU A 350 15.96 -4.90 -4.90
N VAL A 351 15.43 -4.30 -3.85
CA VAL A 351 15.93 -3.02 -3.34
C VAL A 351 17.43 -3.19 -3.17
N VAL A 352 18.20 -2.34 -3.84
CA VAL A 352 19.66 -2.32 -3.76
C VAL A 352 20.05 -2.09 -2.30
N THR A 353 20.34 -3.14 -1.57
CA THR A 353 20.88 -3.10 -0.20
C THR A 353 22.39 -2.85 -0.26
N SER A 354 22.81 -1.78 -0.94
CA SER A 354 24.20 -1.34 -0.84
C SER A 354 24.36 -0.52 0.43
N GLY A 355 24.72 -1.18 1.54
CA GLY A 355 25.41 -0.53 2.67
C GLY A 355 24.71 -0.49 4.04
N MET A 356 23.52 -1.08 4.22
CA MET A 356 22.90 -1.17 5.54
C MET A 356 23.36 -2.46 6.24
N GLN A 357 24.02 -2.34 7.40
CA GLN A 357 24.28 -3.50 8.27
C GLN A 357 22.94 -4.13 8.65
N ALA A 358 22.76 -5.41 8.30
CA ALA A 358 21.57 -6.16 8.65
C ALA A 358 21.37 -6.13 10.18
N LEU A 359 20.24 -5.60 10.63
CA LEU A 359 19.87 -5.66 12.03
C LEU A 359 19.64 -7.12 12.43
N ALA A 360 20.01 -7.49 13.66
CA ALA A 360 19.72 -8.82 14.18
C ALA A 360 18.20 -9.03 14.20
N VAL A 361 17.72 -9.99 13.42
CA VAL A 361 16.32 -10.41 13.39
C VAL A 361 16.17 -11.55 14.39
N ASN A 362 15.31 -11.37 15.37
CA ASN A 362 14.85 -12.44 16.24
C ASN A 362 13.49 -12.90 15.71
N SER A 363 13.41 -14.15 15.29
CA SER A 363 12.16 -14.81 14.94
C SER A 363 11.62 -15.53 16.16
N LEU A 364 10.29 -15.51 16.30
CA LEU A 364 9.61 -16.32 17.32
C LEU A 364 9.87 -17.81 17.08
N SER A 365 9.82 -18.61 18.15
CA SER A 365 9.78 -20.05 17.99
C SER A 365 8.53 -20.47 17.21
N ALA A 366 8.58 -21.64 16.56
CA ALA A 366 7.44 -22.16 15.81
C ALA A 366 6.15 -22.27 16.65
N ASN A 367 6.30 -22.55 17.95
CA ASN A 367 5.18 -22.66 18.89
C ASN A 367 4.56 -21.28 19.19
N GLU A 368 5.38 -20.27 19.45
CA GLU A 368 4.92 -18.91 19.70
C GLU A 368 4.26 -18.30 18.45
N LEU A 369 4.85 -18.51 17.27
CA LEU A 369 4.24 -18.11 16.00
C LEU A 369 2.90 -18.81 15.78
N GLY A 370 2.81 -20.10 16.13
CA GLY A 370 1.56 -20.86 16.08
C GLY A 370 0.47 -20.29 16.99
N GLN A 371 0.81 -19.93 18.23
CA GLN A 371 -0.12 -19.31 19.19
C GLN A 371 -0.57 -17.92 18.73
N PHE A 372 0.38 -17.08 18.31
CA PHE A 372 0.10 -15.77 17.72
C PHE A 372 -0.86 -15.90 16.53
N GLY A 373 -0.55 -16.81 15.61
CA GLY A 373 -1.34 -17.01 14.41
C GLY A 373 -2.76 -17.51 14.69
N GLN A 374 -2.94 -18.40 15.68
CA GLN A 374 -4.27 -18.84 16.10
C GLN A 374 -5.08 -17.71 16.74
N ALA A 375 -4.47 -16.89 17.59
CA ALA A 375 -5.12 -15.73 18.20
C ALA A 375 -5.54 -14.71 17.14
N LEU A 376 -4.66 -14.41 16.18
CA LEU A 376 -4.94 -13.52 15.06
C LEU A 376 -6.07 -14.08 14.19
N LEU A 377 -6.01 -15.35 13.78
CA LEU A 377 -7.06 -15.98 12.98
C LEU A 377 -8.42 -15.92 13.68
N LYS A 378 -8.46 -16.19 14.99
CA LYS A 378 -9.68 -16.13 15.79
C LYS A 378 -10.28 -14.72 15.74
N SER A 379 -9.49 -13.68 16.00
CA SER A 379 -9.95 -12.29 15.94
C SER A 379 -10.37 -11.87 14.53
N LEU A 380 -9.61 -12.23 13.49
CA LEU A 380 -9.99 -11.99 12.09
C LEU A 380 -11.37 -12.58 11.79
N ASN A 381 -11.61 -13.84 12.16
CA ASN A 381 -12.88 -14.53 11.89
C ASN A 381 -14.04 -13.97 12.72
N GLN A 382 -13.78 -13.45 13.92
CA GLN A 382 -14.77 -12.72 14.72
C GLN A 382 -15.19 -11.39 14.07
N TYR A 383 -14.27 -10.66 13.45
CA TYR A 383 -14.63 -9.46 12.70
C TYR A 383 -15.30 -9.82 11.38
N ARG A 384 -14.79 -10.80 10.63
CA ARG A 384 -15.40 -11.23 9.35
C ARG A 384 -16.86 -11.65 9.49
N SER A 385 -17.22 -12.36 10.56
CA SER A 385 -18.61 -12.76 10.79
C SER A 385 -19.55 -11.56 11.01
N GLN A 386 -19.06 -10.47 11.61
CA GLN A 386 -19.83 -9.23 11.76
C GLN A 386 -20.15 -8.57 10.42
N HIS A 387 -19.39 -8.89 9.37
CA HIS A 387 -19.51 -8.34 8.02
C HIS A 387 -20.02 -9.37 6.99
N GLY A 388 -20.57 -10.51 7.43
CA GLY A 388 -21.12 -11.55 6.54
C GLY A 388 -20.05 -12.25 5.67
N ALA A 389 -18.79 -12.21 6.08
CA ALA A 389 -17.69 -12.89 5.40
C ALA A 389 -17.41 -14.26 6.05
N LEU A 390 -17.22 -15.29 5.23
CA LEU A 390 -16.92 -16.65 5.69
C LEU A 390 -15.57 -16.70 6.43
N PRO A 391 -15.38 -17.61 7.40
CA PRO A 391 -14.13 -17.71 8.14
C PRO A 391 -12.94 -18.06 7.22
N LEU A 392 -11.81 -17.40 7.45
CA LEU A 392 -10.51 -17.74 6.88
C LEU A 392 -9.97 -19.01 7.53
N VAL A 393 -9.11 -19.71 6.79
CA VAL A 393 -8.30 -20.83 7.28
C VAL A 393 -6.82 -20.47 7.22
N LEU A 394 -6.05 -20.86 8.24
CA LEU A 394 -4.59 -20.67 8.23
C LEU A 394 -3.93 -21.56 7.16
N SER A 395 -3.10 -20.97 6.31
CA SER A 395 -2.32 -21.67 5.30
C SER A 395 -0.84 -21.77 5.71
N PRO A 396 -0.30 -22.99 5.92
CA PRO A 396 1.11 -23.16 6.27
C PRO A 396 2.09 -22.60 5.23
N ALA A 397 1.72 -22.63 3.95
CA ALA A 397 2.54 -22.07 2.88
C ALA A 397 2.59 -20.54 2.95
N LEU A 398 1.42 -19.89 3.06
CA LEU A 398 1.36 -18.43 3.21
C LEU A 398 2.00 -17.96 4.52
N THR A 399 1.85 -18.71 5.61
CA THR A 399 2.48 -18.40 6.91
C THR A 399 3.99 -18.38 6.80
N ARG A 400 4.59 -19.33 6.07
CA ARG A 400 6.03 -19.32 5.80
C ARG A 400 6.44 -18.06 5.03
N GLU A 401 5.71 -17.73 3.96
CA GLU A 401 5.99 -16.55 3.15
C GLU A 401 5.82 -15.23 3.90
N ALA A 402 4.81 -15.14 4.77
CA ALA A 402 4.52 -13.97 5.60
C ALA A 402 5.57 -13.83 6.71
N GLN A 403 6.02 -14.94 7.30
CA GLN A 403 7.09 -14.94 8.29
C GLN A 403 8.42 -14.50 7.69
N ASP A 404 8.79 -15.02 6.51
CA ASP A 404 9.99 -14.61 5.79
C ASP A 404 9.93 -13.11 5.45
N TRP A 405 8.75 -12.61 5.07
CA TRP A 405 8.57 -11.20 4.77
C TRP A 405 8.65 -10.31 6.01
N ALA A 406 7.99 -10.68 7.12
CA ALA A 406 8.10 -9.95 8.38
C ALA A 406 9.56 -9.86 8.84
N ALA A 407 10.30 -10.96 8.78
CA ALA A 407 11.73 -10.99 9.09
C ALA A 407 12.55 -10.08 8.17
N HIS A 408 12.24 -10.08 6.87
CA HIS A 408 12.88 -9.19 5.91
C HIS A 408 12.63 -7.71 6.25
N LEU A 409 11.37 -7.31 6.50
CA LEU A 409 11.02 -5.93 6.84
C LEU A 409 11.76 -5.42 8.09
N VAL A 410 11.91 -6.29 9.11
CA VAL A 410 12.73 -5.97 10.29
C VAL A 410 14.20 -5.79 9.91
N SER A 411 14.76 -6.69 9.08
CA SER A 411 16.18 -6.65 8.69
C SER A 411 16.57 -5.37 7.95
N ILE A 412 15.65 -4.81 7.15
CA ILE A 412 15.85 -3.59 6.37
C ILE A 412 15.29 -2.34 7.06
N ASN A 413 14.65 -2.50 8.23
CA ASN A 413 14.01 -1.44 8.99
C ASN A 413 13.11 -0.53 8.14
N THR A 414 12.33 -1.12 7.23
CA THR A 414 11.47 -0.38 6.29
C THR A 414 10.14 -1.11 6.16
N LEU A 415 9.04 -0.36 6.22
CA LEU A 415 7.71 -0.89 5.93
C LEU A 415 7.43 -0.75 4.44
N MET A 416 7.25 -1.88 3.77
CA MET A 416 6.84 -1.93 2.38
C MET A 416 6.07 -3.21 2.14
N ASN A 417 5.19 -3.18 1.15
CA ASN A 417 4.51 -4.39 0.75
C ASN A 417 5.41 -5.35 -0.03
N SER A 418 5.10 -6.64 0.05
CA SER A 418 5.88 -7.74 -0.54
C SER A 418 5.90 -7.77 -2.06
N GLY A 419 4.86 -7.22 -2.72
CA GLY A 419 4.69 -7.33 -4.16
C GLY A 419 4.41 -8.77 -4.66
N LYS A 420 4.15 -9.71 -3.74
CA LYS A 420 3.94 -11.15 -4.05
C LYS A 420 2.57 -11.45 -4.68
N GLY A 421 1.68 -10.47 -4.76
CA GLY A 421 0.35 -10.61 -5.35
C GLY A 421 -0.71 -11.17 -4.40
N HIS A 422 -0.34 -11.45 -3.15
CA HIS A 422 -1.29 -11.71 -2.06
C HIS A 422 -1.99 -10.42 -1.65
N GLY A 423 -3.18 -10.56 -1.07
CA GLY A 423 -3.70 -9.50 -0.21
C GLY A 423 -2.77 -9.36 0.98
N GLU A 424 -2.48 -8.15 1.45
CA GLU A 424 -1.44 -7.94 2.46
C GLU A 424 -1.91 -6.93 3.51
N ASN A 425 -1.78 -7.30 4.79
CA ASN A 425 -1.83 -6.36 5.90
C ASN A 425 -0.48 -6.36 6.60
N ILE A 426 -0.01 -5.17 6.97
CA ILE A 426 1.21 -4.98 7.74
C ILE A 426 0.84 -4.24 9.02
N PHE A 427 1.28 -4.78 10.14
CA PHE A 427 1.28 -4.12 11.44
C PHE A 427 2.71 -3.83 11.84
N TYR A 428 2.91 -2.68 12.47
CA TYR A 428 4.20 -2.26 13.00
C TYR A 428 4.01 -1.61 14.36
N CYS A 429 4.77 -2.05 15.34
CA CYS A 429 4.96 -1.33 16.58
C CYS A 429 6.45 -1.27 16.94
N SER A 430 6.89 -0.21 17.63
CA SER A 430 8.30 -0.07 18.00
C SER A 430 8.47 0.83 19.20
N GLY A 431 9.02 0.34 20.32
CA GLY A 431 9.22 1.13 21.55
C GLY A 431 9.97 0.39 22.63
N SER A 432 9.92 0.89 23.87
CA SER A 432 10.73 0.35 24.97
C SER A 432 10.24 -1.01 25.51
N SER A 433 9.02 -1.43 25.16
CA SER A 433 8.48 -2.72 25.56
C SER A 433 8.98 -3.82 24.63
N THR A 434 9.52 -4.89 25.20
CA THR A 434 9.86 -6.12 24.47
C THR A 434 8.74 -7.15 24.53
N ALA A 435 7.56 -6.79 25.05
CA ALA A 435 6.41 -7.69 25.08
C ALA A 435 5.90 -7.91 23.65
N THR A 436 5.81 -9.18 23.26
CA THR A 436 5.30 -9.58 21.96
C THR A 436 3.82 -9.19 21.83
N PRO A 437 3.42 -8.45 20.77
CA PRO A 437 2.01 -8.14 20.55
C PRO A 437 1.22 -9.42 20.30
N THR A 438 0.00 -9.47 20.82
CA THR A 438 -0.88 -10.61 20.59
C THR A 438 -1.51 -10.52 19.20
N GLY A 439 -1.99 -11.66 18.69
CA GLY A 439 -2.74 -11.67 17.43
C GLY A 439 -4.03 -10.85 17.50
N SER A 440 -4.62 -10.70 18.70
CA SER A 440 -5.81 -9.88 18.89
C SER A 440 -5.50 -8.39 18.81
N ASP A 441 -4.38 -7.92 19.38
CA ASP A 441 -3.95 -6.51 19.30
C ASP A 441 -3.73 -6.08 17.84
N VAL A 442 -3.09 -6.97 17.06
CA VAL A 442 -2.85 -6.75 15.63
C VAL A 442 -4.16 -6.68 14.84
N ALA A 443 -5.09 -7.61 15.11
CA ALA A 443 -6.39 -7.62 14.45
C ALA A 443 -7.22 -6.37 14.76
N GLU A 444 -7.25 -5.94 16.02
CA GLU A 444 -7.96 -4.74 16.45
C GLU A 444 -7.38 -3.49 15.80
N SER A 445 -6.05 -3.36 15.75
CA SER A 445 -5.37 -2.24 15.09
C SER A 445 -5.80 -2.11 13.62
N TRP A 446 -5.89 -3.22 12.88
CA TRP A 446 -6.35 -3.20 11.50
C TRP A 446 -7.85 -2.93 11.39
N TYR A 447 -8.67 -3.46 12.32
CA TYR A 447 -10.12 -3.29 12.28
C TYR A 447 -10.55 -1.84 12.54
N ASN A 448 -9.86 -1.12 13.42
CA ASN A 448 -10.17 0.27 13.78
C ASN A 448 -10.15 1.22 12.58
N GLU A 449 -9.52 0.83 11.47
CA GLU A 449 -9.61 1.55 10.20
C GLU A 449 -11.04 1.62 9.61
N ILE A 450 -11.99 0.82 10.10
CA ILE A 450 -13.41 0.91 9.75
C ILE A 450 -13.98 2.32 9.93
N GLU A 451 -13.48 3.08 10.92
CA GLU A 451 -13.90 4.46 11.18
C GLU A 451 -13.60 5.41 10.01
N LYS A 452 -12.66 5.03 9.14
CA LYS A 452 -12.26 5.79 7.94
C LYS A 452 -12.97 5.32 6.68
N TYR A 453 -13.75 4.24 6.75
CA TYR A 453 -14.39 3.64 5.57
C TYR A 453 -15.83 4.10 5.41
N ASN A 454 -16.11 4.84 4.35
CA ASN A 454 -17.47 5.21 3.97
C ASN A 454 -18.14 4.10 3.14
N PHE A 455 -19.04 3.33 3.76
CA PHE A 455 -19.80 2.26 3.09
C PHE A 455 -20.75 2.75 1.99
N LEU A 456 -21.16 4.02 2.00
CA LEU A 456 -22.02 4.60 0.96
C LEU A 456 -21.26 4.89 -0.34
N SER A 457 -19.92 4.91 -0.28
CA SER A 457 -19.05 5.13 -1.42
C SER A 457 -18.02 3.99 -1.50
N PRO A 458 -18.44 2.77 -1.86
CA PRO A 458 -17.56 1.60 -1.86
C PRO A 458 -16.39 1.79 -2.83
N GLY A 459 -15.18 1.49 -2.35
CA GLY A 459 -13.94 1.68 -3.10
C GLY A 459 -12.73 1.71 -2.18
N PHE A 460 -11.53 1.74 -2.74
CA PHE A 460 -10.33 1.90 -1.92
C PHE A 460 -10.28 3.30 -1.31
N GLN A 461 -10.21 3.37 0.02
CA GLN A 461 -10.15 4.62 0.77
C GLN A 461 -8.85 4.63 1.58
N SER A 462 -8.12 5.75 1.51
CA SER A 462 -6.83 5.88 2.18
C SER A 462 -6.97 5.67 3.68
N GLY A 463 -6.16 4.77 4.24
CA GLY A 463 -6.19 4.43 5.66
C GLY A 463 -7.30 3.46 6.07
N ALA A 464 -8.03 2.87 5.11
CA ALA A 464 -9.03 1.81 5.34
C ALA A 464 -8.61 0.43 4.79
N GLY A 465 -7.40 0.33 4.23
CA GLY A 465 -6.95 -0.82 3.45
C GLY A 465 -6.75 -2.11 4.24
N ASN A 466 -6.28 -2.01 5.49
CA ASN A 466 -6.12 -3.20 6.33
C ASN A 466 -7.51 -3.72 6.74
N PHE A 467 -8.42 -2.83 7.14
CA PHE A 467 -9.80 -3.19 7.44
C PHE A 467 -10.49 -3.87 6.25
N THR A 468 -10.47 -3.25 5.07
CA THR A 468 -11.15 -3.79 3.88
C THR A 468 -10.61 -5.15 3.48
N GLN A 469 -9.30 -5.38 3.63
CA GLN A 469 -8.69 -6.69 3.37
C GLN A 469 -9.11 -7.75 4.40
N MET A 470 -9.16 -7.41 5.70
CA MET A 470 -9.61 -8.36 6.73
C MET A 470 -11.00 -8.91 6.42
N VAL A 471 -11.93 -8.02 6.06
CA VAL A 471 -13.35 -8.36 5.86
C VAL A 471 -13.68 -8.76 4.43
N TRP A 472 -12.68 -8.80 3.53
CA TRP A 472 -12.88 -9.13 2.12
C TRP A 472 -13.53 -10.52 1.95
N LYS A 473 -14.81 -10.56 1.54
CA LYS A 473 -15.64 -11.78 1.52
C LYS A 473 -14.99 -12.93 0.74
N SER A 474 -14.38 -12.64 -0.41
CA SER A 474 -13.80 -13.66 -1.29
C SER A 474 -12.45 -14.23 -0.82
N SER A 475 -11.76 -13.61 0.14
CA SER A 475 -10.53 -14.19 0.71
C SER A 475 -10.86 -15.42 1.54
N LYS A 476 -10.11 -16.52 1.36
CA LYS A 476 -10.40 -17.84 1.94
C LYS A 476 -9.35 -18.32 2.92
N GLN A 477 -8.09 -17.94 2.68
CA GLN A 477 -6.95 -18.36 3.46
C GLN A 477 -6.18 -17.14 3.94
N VAL A 478 -5.49 -17.31 5.08
CA VAL A 478 -4.54 -16.34 5.60
C VAL A 478 -3.25 -17.04 6.01
N GLY A 479 -2.11 -16.44 5.72
CA GLY A 479 -0.82 -16.77 6.30
C GLY A 479 -0.34 -15.61 7.15
N VAL A 480 0.34 -15.91 8.25
CA VAL A 480 0.73 -14.90 9.25
C VAL A 480 2.21 -15.02 9.60
N GLY A 481 2.87 -13.88 9.76
CA GLY A 481 4.25 -13.78 10.19
C GLY A 481 4.39 -12.71 11.26
N LEU A 482 5.32 -12.92 12.19
CA LEU A 482 5.68 -11.92 13.21
C LEU A 482 7.19 -11.96 13.42
N ALA A 483 7.86 -10.81 13.33
CA ALA A 483 9.29 -10.70 13.53
C ALA A 483 9.63 -9.50 14.42
N THR A 484 10.78 -9.56 15.10
CA THR A 484 11.27 -8.50 15.97
C THR A 484 12.76 -8.28 15.82
N ASN A 485 13.23 -7.05 16.08
CA ASN A 485 14.66 -6.75 16.20
C ASN A 485 15.23 -7.07 17.60
N GLY A 486 14.40 -7.62 18.50
CA GLY A 486 14.77 -7.88 19.90
C GLY A 486 14.91 -6.64 20.78
N ARG A 487 14.60 -5.45 20.26
CA ARG A 487 14.72 -4.15 20.94
C ARG A 487 13.37 -3.42 21.02
N GLY A 488 12.28 -4.20 20.98
CA GLY A 488 10.91 -3.71 21.11
C GLY A 488 10.27 -3.22 19.80
N THR A 489 10.89 -3.45 18.64
CA THR A 489 10.24 -3.34 17.33
C THR A 489 9.65 -4.67 16.94
N PHE A 490 8.38 -4.69 16.53
CA PHE A 490 7.69 -5.85 15.99
C PHE A 490 7.01 -5.48 14.66
N ILE A 491 7.11 -6.39 13.69
CA ILE A 491 6.39 -6.31 12.43
C ILE A 491 5.58 -7.58 12.27
N ALA A 492 4.26 -7.44 12.15
CA ALA A 492 3.36 -8.53 11.79
C ALA A 492 2.91 -8.38 10.35
N VAL A 493 2.87 -9.48 9.62
CA VAL A 493 2.42 -9.55 8.22
C VAL A 493 1.32 -10.59 8.13
N ALA A 494 0.21 -10.25 7.47
CA ALA A 494 -0.80 -11.21 7.06
C ALA A 494 -0.95 -11.21 5.54
N PHE A 495 -0.83 -12.39 4.92
CA PHE A 495 -1.10 -12.62 3.50
C PHE A 495 -2.42 -13.33 3.31
N TYR A 496 -3.26 -12.80 2.44
CA TYR A 496 -4.62 -13.29 2.15
C TYR A 496 -4.70 -13.86 0.74
N ASP A 497 -5.30 -15.03 0.62
CA ASP A 497 -5.55 -15.68 -0.67
C ASP A 497 -7.01 -16.17 -0.76
N PRO A 498 -7.75 -15.82 -1.82
CA PRO A 498 -7.43 -14.80 -2.83
C PRO A 498 -7.22 -13.39 -2.26
N ALA A 499 -6.44 -12.57 -2.97
CA ALA A 499 -6.16 -11.18 -2.60
C ALA A 499 -7.44 -10.33 -2.56
N GLY A 500 -7.51 -9.41 -1.60
CA GLY A 500 -8.54 -8.38 -1.52
C GLY A 500 -8.04 -7.02 -2.04
N ASN A 501 -8.76 -5.96 -1.72
CA ASN A 501 -8.43 -4.57 -2.11
C ASN A 501 -8.25 -4.38 -3.63
N ILE A 502 -8.96 -5.17 -4.43
CA ILE A 502 -8.96 -5.09 -5.88
C ILE A 502 -9.95 -3.99 -6.28
N THR A 503 -9.49 -2.94 -6.97
CA THR A 503 -10.32 -1.77 -7.35
C THR A 503 -11.12 -1.94 -8.63
N ASN A 504 -11.36 -3.20 -9.00
CA ASN A 504 -12.22 -3.52 -10.11
C ASN A 504 -13.66 -3.05 -9.80
N PRO A 505 -14.41 -2.50 -10.79
CA PRO A 505 -15.77 -2.02 -10.55
C PRO A 505 -16.64 -3.07 -9.86
N GLY A 506 -17.34 -2.66 -8.80
CA GLY A 506 -18.23 -3.53 -8.00
C GLY A 506 -17.54 -4.38 -6.93
N TYR A 507 -16.22 -4.63 -7.00
CA TYR A 507 -15.56 -5.57 -6.09
C TYR A 507 -15.64 -5.15 -4.62
N PHE A 508 -15.42 -3.87 -4.32
CA PHE A 508 -15.57 -3.35 -2.94
C PHE A 508 -17.00 -3.45 -2.43
N HIS A 509 -17.98 -3.15 -3.29
CA HIS A 509 -19.38 -3.29 -2.94
C HIS A 509 -19.71 -4.75 -2.57
N ASP A 510 -19.20 -5.72 -3.32
CA ASP A 510 -19.50 -7.14 -3.13
C ASP A 510 -18.74 -7.78 -1.97
N ASN A 511 -17.55 -7.27 -1.65
CA ASN A 511 -16.66 -7.87 -0.67
C ASN A 511 -16.61 -7.16 0.69
N VAL A 512 -16.93 -5.86 0.76
CA VAL A 512 -16.85 -5.07 2.00
C VAL A 512 -18.25 -4.63 2.40
N LYS A 513 -18.90 -5.43 3.25
CA LYS A 513 -20.28 -5.20 3.69
C LYS A 513 -20.33 -4.44 5.02
N THR A 514 -21.44 -3.75 5.28
CA THR A 514 -21.68 -3.09 6.57
C THR A 514 -21.84 -4.11 7.69
N LYS A 515 -21.54 -3.70 8.92
CA LYS A 515 -21.75 -4.52 10.11
C LYS A 515 -23.22 -4.94 10.24
N GLY A 516 -23.46 -6.21 10.56
CA GLY A 516 -24.80 -6.81 10.65
C GLY A 516 -25.31 -7.45 9.37
N SER A 517 -24.52 -7.44 8.29
CA SER A 517 -24.85 -8.17 7.07
C SER A 517 -24.79 -9.69 7.29
N THR A 518 -25.81 -10.42 6.83
CA THR A 518 -25.85 -11.89 6.87
C THR A 518 -25.20 -12.51 5.62
N PHE A 519 -24.85 -13.80 5.71
CA PHE A 519 -24.11 -14.56 4.70
C PHE A 519 -24.73 -14.56 3.29
#